data_AF-A0A450T899-F1
#
_entry.id   AF-A0A450T899-F1
#
_cell.length_a   1.000
_cell.length_b   1.000
_cell.length_c   1.000
_cell.angle_alpha   90.00
_cell.angle_beta   90.00
_cell.angle_gamma   90.00
#
_symmetry.space_group_name_H-M   'P 1'
#
loop_
_entity.id
_entity.type
_entity.pdbx_description
1 polymer ?
#
loop_
_entity_poly.entity_id
_entity_poly.type
_entity_poly.pdbx_seq_one_letter_code
_entity_poly.pdbx_strand_id
1 'polypeptide(L)'
;MSAVAFDTQRFTKRLTQGGATPQLAEAAVDAFRDAIGEAEIATRRDIERLEAKIDVGLADVRTEMADTRAELKTEIADLRSEMKTEIAGVRTEIADLRTEVKTEIADLRSEMKTEIAGVRTEIADLRSEVKTEIAGVRSEIADLRTEVKTEIAGIRSEVRTEIAGVRTEIADLRSEVRSQVIGLKNEMIKWMAGLAFAQVALMLGILIKIS
;
A
#
# COMPACT_ATOMS: atom_id res chain seq x y z
N MET A 1 -7.25 -38.78 -88.93
CA MET A 1 -8.26 -39.78 -89.35
C MET A 1 -7.62 -41.16 -89.51
N SER A 2 -7.69 -42.05 -88.53
CA SER A 2 -7.87 -43.45 -88.91
C SER A 2 -9.36 -43.62 -89.18
N ALA A 3 -9.80 -43.02 -90.30
CA ALA A 3 -11.11 -43.32 -90.84
C ALA A 3 -11.15 -44.83 -90.98
N VAL A 4 -12.22 -45.45 -90.48
CA VAL A 4 -12.54 -46.83 -90.84
C VAL A 4 -12.38 -46.88 -92.36
N ALA A 5 -11.43 -47.67 -92.86
CA ALA A 5 -11.18 -47.76 -94.29
C ALA A 5 -12.44 -48.35 -94.91
N PHE A 6 -13.37 -47.49 -95.31
CA PHE A 6 -14.62 -47.87 -95.93
C PHE A 6 -14.29 -48.22 -97.38
N ASP A 7 -14.09 -49.51 -97.60
CA ASP A 7 -13.86 -50.08 -98.92
C ASP A 7 -15.16 -49.98 -99.72
N THR A 8 -15.32 -48.85 -100.41
CA THR A 8 -16.47 -48.52 -101.24
C THR A 8 -16.71 -49.61 -102.27
N GLN A 9 -15.66 -50.14 -102.90
CA GLN A 9 -15.77 -51.15 -103.95
C GLN A 9 -16.28 -52.49 -103.42
N ARG A 10 -15.80 -52.93 -102.25
CA ARG A 10 -16.29 -54.14 -101.59
C ARG A 10 -17.73 -53.99 -101.11
N PHE A 11 -18.12 -52.79 -100.68
CA PHE A 11 -19.49 -52.48 -100.28
C PHE A 11 -20.46 -52.48 -101.47
N THR A 12 -20.10 -51.82 -102.59
CA THR A 12 -20.88 -51.83 -103.85
C THR A 12 -21.06 -53.25 -104.40
N LYS A 13 -20.01 -54.08 -104.36
CA LYS A 13 -20.08 -55.49 -104.79
C LYS A 13 -21.05 -56.32 -103.92
N ARG A 14 -21.09 -56.08 -102.62
CA ARG A 14 -22.04 -56.78 -101.72
C ARG A 14 -23.49 -56.37 -101.98
N LEU A 15 -23.74 -55.08 -102.21
CA LEU A 15 -25.09 -54.58 -102.52
C LEU A 15 -25.61 -55.15 -103.84
N THR A 16 -24.76 -55.19 -104.87
CA THR A 16 -25.13 -55.77 -106.18
C THR A 16 -25.33 -57.29 -106.11
N GLN A 17 -24.51 -58.02 -105.35
CA GLN A 17 -24.72 -59.45 -105.09
C GLN A 17 -26.00 -59.74 -104.30
N GLY A 18 -26.45 -58.80 -103.46
CA GLY A 18 -27.71 -58.85 -102.73
C GLY A 18 -28.94 -58.48 -103.57
N GLY A 19 -28.79 -58.20 -104.87
CA GLY A 19 -29.89 -57.89 -105.78
C GLY A 19 -30.15 -56.40 -106.02
N ALA A 20 -29.32 -55.50 -105.49
CA ALA A 20 -29.40 -54.07 -105.86
C ALA A 20 -28.88 -53.85 -107.28
N THR A 21 -29.47 -52.91 -108.02
CA THR A 21 -28.93 -52.51 -109.34
C THR A 21 -27.60 -51.78 -109.17
N PRO A 22 -26.69 -51.82 -110.17
CA PRO A 22 -25.40 -51.13 -110.09
C PRO A 22 -25.53 -49.65 -109.74
N GLN A 23 -26.51 -48.95 -110.31
CA GLN A 23 -26.75 -47.53 -110.05
C GLN A 23 -27.24 -47.27 -108.61
N LEU A 24 -28.12 -48.13 -108.09
CA LEU A 24 -28.62 -48.01 -106.72
C LEU A 24 -27.52 -48.35 -105.70
N ALA A 25 -26.69 -49.34 -106.00
CA ALA A 25 -25.56 -49.72 -105.17
C ALA A 25 -24.54 -48.58 -105.07
N GLU A 26 -24.18 -47.92 -106.19
CA GLU A 26 -23.31 -46.74 -106.20
C GLU A 26 -23.92 -45.56 -105.43
N ALA A 27 -25.18 -45.21 -105.70
CA ALA A 27 -25.86 -44.11 -105.00
C ALA A 27 -25.97 -44.36 -103.48
N ALA A 28 -26.19 -45.60 -103.05
CA ALA A 28 -26.21 -45.96 -101.62
C ALA A 28 -24.83 -45.88 -100.97
N VAL A 29 -23.76 -46.26 -101.69
CA VAL A 29 -22.37 -46.11 -101.21
C VAL A 29 -22.02 -44.64 -101.04
N ASP A 30 -22.39 -43.80 -102.01
CA ASP A 30 -22.09 -42.36 -101.98
C ASP A 30 -22.87 -41.64 -100.88
N ALA A 31 -24.18 -41.90 -100.75
CA ALA A 31 -24.98 -41.34 -99.65
C ALA A 31 -24.47 -41.78 -98.27
N PHE A 32 -24.00 -43.03 -98.14
CA PHE A 32 -23.43 -43.54 -96.90
C PHE A 32 -22.04 -42.96 -96.61
N ARG A 33 -21.25 -42.69 -97.66
CA ARG A 33 -19.94 -42.02 -97.56
C ARG A 33 -20.10 -40.57 -97.13
N ASP A 34 -21.06 -39.85 -97.70
CA ASP A 34 -21.35 -38.46 -97.35
C ASP A 34 -21.89 -38.36 -95.92
N ALA A 35 -22.83 -39.24 -95.54
CA ALA A 35 -23.37 -39.29 -94.18
C ALA A 35 -22.31 -39.63 -93.12
N ILE A 36 -21.32 -40.48 -93.45
CA ILE A 36 -20.18 -40.76 -92.57
C ILE A 36 -19.14 -39.64 -92.61
N GLY A 37 -18.96 -38.98 -93.75
CA GLY A 37 -18.04 -37.86 -93.93
C GLY A 37 -18.48 -36.60 -93.18
N GLU A 38 -19.78 -36.39 -93.00
CA GLU A 38 -20.36 -35.31 -92.20
C GLU A 38 -20.37 -35.60 -90.68
N ALA A 39 -20.19 -36.85 -90.28
CA ALA A 39 -20.12 -37.21 -88.86
C ALA A 39 -18.74 -36.84 -88.28
N GLU A 40 -18.69 -35.83 -87.40
CA GLU A 40 -17.49 -35.48 -86.62
C GLU A 40 -17.19 -36.55 -85.55
N ILE A 41 -16.68 -37.71 -85.96
CA ILE A 41 -16.31 -38.79 -85.05
C ILE A 41 -14.86 -38.61 -84.62
N ALA A 42 -14.63 -38.60 -83.31
CA ALA A 42 -13.27 -38.59 -82.75
C ALA A 42 -12.45 -39.78 -83.30
N THR A 43 -11.28 -39.50 -83.84
CA THR A 43 -10.43 -40.54 -84.43
C THR A 43 -9.62 -41.25 -83.34
N ARG A 44 -9.11 -42.45 -83.61
CA ARG A 44 -8.21 -43.15 -82.67
C ARG A 44 -7.06 -42.28 -82.18
N ARG A 45 -6.50 -41.45 -83.07
CA ARG A 45 -5.43 -40.50 -82.74
C ARG A 45 -5.88 -39.40 -81.78
N ASP A 46 -7.14 -38.97 -81.86
CA ASP A 46 -7.72 -37.97 -80.95
C ASP A 46 -7.93 -38.56 -79.56
N ILE A 47 -8.37 -39.83 -79.49
CA ILE A 47 -8.48 -40.59 -78.24
C ILE A 47 -7.11 -40.78 -77.61
N GLU A 48 -6.12 -41.29 -78.36
CA GLU A 48 -4.74 -41.47 -77.87
C GLU A 48 -4.13 -40.15 -77.37
N ARG A 49 -4.44 -39.02 -78.04
CA ARG A 49 -4.02 -37.68 -77.59
C ARG A 49 -4.73 -37.25 -76.31
N LEU A 50 -6.02 -37.56 -76.15
CA LEU A 50 -6.78 -37.25 -74.94
C LEU A 50 -6.31 -38.12 -73.76
N GLU A 51 -6.08 -39.41 -73.98
CA GLU A 51 -5.50 -40.34 -72.99
C GLU A 51 -4.14 -39.81 -72.52
N ALA A 52 -3.25 -39.46 -73.45
CA ALA A 52 -1.94 -38.89 -73.09
C ALA A 52 -2.07 -37.58 -72.28
N LYS A 53 -3.03 -36.70 -72.61
CA LYS A 53 -3.29 -35.48 -71.85
C LYS A 53 -3.83 -35.77 -70.45
N ILE A 54 -4.72 -36.76 -70.32
CA ILE A 54 -5.29 -37.18 -69.04
C ILE A 54 -4.20 -37.81 -68.16
N ASP A 55 -3.35 -38.66 -68.73
CA ASP A 55 -2.24 -39.29 -68.00
C ASP A 55 -1.25 -38.25 -67.46
N VAL A 56 -0.91 -37.25 -68.28
CA VAL A 56 -0.07 -36.12 -67.85
C VAL A 56 -0.78 -35.33 -66.76
N GLY A 57 -2.04 -34.94 -66.94
CA GLY A 57 -2.78 -34.18 -65.93
C GLY A 57 -2.96 -34.93 -64.61
N LEU A 58 -3.17 -36.25 -64.64
CA LEU A 58 -3.22 -37.09 -63.45
C LEU A 58 -1.84 -37.20 -62.76
N ALA A 59 -0.76 -37.25 -63.53
CA ALA A 59 0.60 -37.23 -62.98
C ALA A 59 0.92 -35.88 -62.31
N ASP A 60 0.51 -34.77 -62.92
CA ASP A 60 0.68 -33.42 -62.38
C ASP A 60 -0.09 -33.27 -61.06
N VAL A 61 -1.39 -33.61 -61.05
CA VAL A 61 -2.22 -33.57 -59.83
C VAL A 61 -1.64 -34.45 -58.73
N ARG A 62 -1.12 -35.63 -59.07
CA ARG A 62 -0.49 -36.52 -58.08
C ARG A 62 0.76 -35.90 -57.48
N THR A 63 1.53 -35.17 -58.27
CA THR A 63 2.73 -34.45 -57.85
C THR A 63 2.35 -33.29 -56.93
N GLU A 64 1.41 -32.43 -57.34
CA GLU A 64 0.91 -31.33 -56.51
C GLU A 64 0.32 -31.82 -55.18
N MET A 65 -0.42 -32.93 -55.18
CA MET A 65 -0.94 -33.55 -53.96
C MET A 65 0.17 -34.10 -53.04
N ALA A 66 1.29 -34.55 -53.61
CA ALA A 66 2.43 -35.03 -52.84
C ALA A 66 3.20 -33.86 -52.22
N ASP A 67 3.40 -32.79 -53.00
CA ASP A 67 4.09 -31.57 -52.57
C ASP A 67 3.32 -30.86 -51.46
N THR A 68 2.02 -30.62 -51.66
CA THR A 68 1.15 -30.04 -50.62
C THR A 68 1.09 -30.87 -49.34
N ARG A 69 1.13 -32.21 -49.45
CA ARG A 69 1.23 -33.08 -48.27
C ARG A 69 2.57 -32.94 -47.56
N ALA A 70 3.66 -32.77 -48.30
CA ALA A 70 4.99 -32.59 -47.73
C ALA A 70 5.13 -31.23 -47.03
N GLU A 71 4.61 -30.17 -47.64
CA GLU A 71 4.52 -28.83 -47.06
C GLU A 71 3.72 -28.84 -45.77
N LEU A 72 2.47 -29.34 -45.80
CA LEU A 72 1.61 -29.43 -44.61
C LEU A 72 2.26 -30.24 -43.48
N LYS A 73 2.98 -31.33 -43.82
CA LYS A 73 3.69 -32.13 -42.81
C LYS A 73 4.80 -31.32 -42.14
N THR A 74 5.48 -30.48 -42.91
CA THR A 74 6.56 -29.60 -42.41
C THR A 74 5.98 -28.51 -41.54
N GLU A 75 4.97 -27.78 -42.01
CA GLU A 75 4.28 -26.73 -41.23
C GLU A 75 3.72 -27.26 -39.91
N ILE A 76 3.10 -28.46 -39.92
CA ILE A 76 2.61 -29.09 -38.69
C ILE A 76 3.75 -29.44 -37.73
N ALA A 77 4.92 -29.84 -38.24
CA ALA A 77 6.07 -30.14 -37.40
C ALA A 77 6.65 -28.86 -36.77
N ASP A 78 6.74 -27.79 -37.56
CA ASP A 78 7.24 -26.49 -37.13
C ASP A 78 6.32 -25.87 -36.09
N LEU A 79 5.01 -25.82 -36.34
CA LEU A 79 4.01 -25.35 -35.37
C LEU A 79 4.04 -26.14 -34.05
N ARG A 80 4.25 -27.46 -34.12
CA ARG A 80 4.41 -28.28 -32.90
C ARG A 80 5.68 -27.93 -32.13
N SER A 81 6.76 -27.62 -32.84
CA SER A 81 8.04 -27.22 -32.24
C SER A 81 7.94 -25.85 -31.58
N GLU A 82 7.36 -24.87 -32.27
CA GLU A 82 7.11 -23.52 -31.77
C GLU A 82 6.21 -23.57 -30.53
N MET A 83 5.06 -24.23 -30.61
CA MET A 83 4.14 -24.35 -29.49
C MET A 83 4.78 -25.04 -28.27
N LYS A 84 5.63 -26.05 -28.49
CA LYS A 84 6.38 -26.70 -27.40
C LYS A 84 7.36 -25.73 -26.74
N THR A 85 8.00 -24.88 -27.53
CA THR A 85 8.96 -23.87 -27.05
C THR A 85 8.24 -22.78 -26.27
N GLU A 86 7.12 -22.26 -26.77
CA GLU A 86 6.30 -21.27 -26.07
C GLU A 86 5.75 -21.80 -24.75
N ILE A 87 5.22 -23.04 -24.73
CA ILE A 87 4.75 -23.68 -23.49
C ILE A 87 5.89 -23.83 -22.47
N ALA A 88 7.10 -24.15 -22.91
CA ALA A 88 8.27 -24.23 -22.03
C ALA A 88 8.68 -22.85 -21.49
N GLY A 89 8.61 -21.81 -22.33
CA GLY A 89 8.84 -20.42 -21.95
C GLY A 89 7.86 -19.96 -20.87
N VAL A 90 6.56 -20.10 -21.11
CA VAL A 90 5.51 -19.76 -20.15
C VAL A 90 5.65 -20.52 -18.83
N ARG A 91 6.02 -21.80 -18.88
CA ARG A 91 6.28 -22.58 -17.64
C ARG A 91 7.45 -22.05 -16.84
N THR A 92 8.48 -21.54 -17.51
CA THR A 92 9.66 -20.94 -16.88
C THR A 92 9.26 -19.61 -16.23
N GLU A 93 8.58 -18.73 -16.96
CA GLU A 93 8.07 -17.46 -16.43
C GLU A 93 7.16 -17.65 -15.21
N ILE A 94 6.26 -18.65 -15.25
CA ILE A 94 5.40 -18.98 -14.10
C ILE A 94 6.24 -19.45 -12.89
N ALA A 95 7.30 -20.22 -13.11
CA ALA A 95 8.16 -20.70 -12.04
C ALA A 95 8.99 -19.55 -11.41
N ASP A 96 9.46 -18.64 -12.25
CA ASP A 96 10.21 -17.45 -11.83
C ASP A 96 9.31 -16.51 -11.02
N LEU A 97 8.12 -16.16 -11.54
CA LEU A 97 7.14 -15.35 -10.83
C LEU A 97 6.72 -15.97 -9.50
N ARG A 98 6.56 -17.30 -9.45
CA ARG A 98 6.24 -18.00 -8.19
C ARG A 98 7.37 -17.87 -7.17
N THR A 99 8.62 -17.86 -7.62
CA THR A 99 9.79 -17.72 -6.76
C THR A 99 9.94 -16.28 -6.27
N GLU A 100 9.75 -15.30 -7.15
CA GLU A 100 9.74 -13.88 -6.84
C GLU A 100 8.68 -13.55 -5.78
N VAL A 101 7.42 -13.90 -6.03
CA VAL A 101 6.31 -13.66 -5.09
C VAL A 101 6.56 -14.34 -3.74
N LYS A 102 7.13 -15.55 -3.73
CA LYS A 102 7.47 -16.25 -2.48
C LYS A 102 8.54 -15.49 -1.68
N THR A 103 9.51 -14.91 -2.37
CA THR A 103 10.60 -14.14 -1.77
C THR A 103 10.07 -12.82 -1.22
N GLU A 104 9.33 -12.05 -2.01
CA GLU A 104 8.71 -10.80 -1.56
C GLU A 104 7.81 -10.99 -0.34
N ILE A 105 7.00 -12.05 -0.32
CA ILE A 105 6.16 -12.38 0.84
C ILE A 105 7.01 -12.70 2.08
N ALA A 106 8.17 -13.36 1.92
CA ALA A 106 9.06 -13.67 3.02
C ALA A 106 9.73 -12.41 3.57
N ASP A 107 10.18 -11.53 2.68
CA ASP A 107 10.84 -10.26 3.01
C ASP A 107 9.86 -9.33 3.74
N LEU A 108 8.66 -9.12 3.20
CA LEU A 108 7.60 -8.33 3.85
C LEU A 108 7.24 -8.87 5.24
N ARG A 109 7.17 -10.20 5.41
CA ARG A 109 6.94 -10.81 6.73
C ARG A 109 8.08 -10.53 7.71
N SER A 110 9.32 -10.53 7.23
CA SER A 110 10.50 -10.27 8.05
C SER A 110 10.56 -8.79 8.48
N GLU A 111 10.31 -7.88 7.55
CA GLU A 111 10.26 -6.44 7.78
C GLU A 111 9.16 -6.09 8.80
N MET A 112 7.92 -6.54 8.55
CA MET A 112 6.80 -6.30 9.47
C MET A 112 7.06 -6.87 10.87
N LYS A 113 7.72 -8.03 10.98
CA LYS A 113 8.09 -8.60 12.28
C LYS A 113 9.10 -7.70 13.01
N THR A 114 10.05 -7.14 12.28
CA THR A 114 11.08 -6.23 12.81
C THR A 114 10.46 -4.92 13.28
N GLU A 115 9.60 -4.31 12.46
CA GLU A 115 8.89 -3.08 12.82
C GLU A 115 8.00 -3.26 14.06
N ILE A 116 7.22 -4.36 14.13
CA ILE A 116 6.40 -4.66 15.31
C ILE A 116 7.26 -4.82 16.57
N ALA A 117 8.44 -5.44 16.45
CA ALA A 117 9.36 -5.58 17.57
C ALA A 117 9.95 -4.22 18.00
N GLY A 118 10.28 -3.36 17.03
CA GLY A 118 10.72 -1.98 17.25
C GLY A 118 9.68 -1.17 18.03
N VAL A 119 8.45 -1.11 17.51
CA VAL A 119 7.33 -0.39 18.16
C VAL A 119 7.06 -0.91 19.58
N ARG A 120 7.14 -2.23 19.81
CA ARG A 120 6.99 -2.80 21.16
C ARG A 120 8.07 -2.33 22.12
N THR A 121 9.30 -2.18 21.63
CA THR A 121 10.43 -1.68 22.42
C THR A 121 10.21 -0.22 22.77
N GLU A 122 9.89 0.62 21.78
CA GLU A 122 9.58 2.05 21.98
C GLU A 122 8.45 2.26 22.99
N ILE A 123 7.36 1.47 22.90
CA ILE A 123 6.26 1.53 23.87
C ILE A 123 6.73 1.15 25.28
N ALA A 124 7.59 0.13 25.41
CA ALA A 124 8.11 -0.28 26.71
C ALA A 124 9.01 0.79 27.33
N ASP A 125 9.86 1.42 26.51
CA ASP A 125 10.77 2.49 26.92
C ASP A 125 9.99 3.73 27.36
N LEU A 126 9.04 4.21 26.54
CA LEU A 126 8.16 5.33 26.91
C LEU A 126 7.38 5.07 28.19
N ARG A 127 6.88 3.84 28.39
CA ARG A 127 6.18 3.47 29.61
C ARG A 127 7.10 3.52 30.84
N SER A 128 8.37 3.15 30.68
CA SER A 128 9.37 3.21 31.73
C SER A 128 9.75 4.66 32.08
N GLU A 129 9.95 5.49 31.05
CA GLU A 129 10.25 6.91 31.17
C GLU A 129 9.13 7.64 31.92
N VAL A 130 7.89 7.53 31.44
CA VAL A 130 6.72 8.15 32.09
C VAL A 130 6.57 7.69 33.54
N LYS A 131 6.81 6.41 33.84
CA LYS A 131 6.77 5.90 35.22
C LYS A 131 7.83 6.56 36.09
N THR A 132 9.03 6.78 35.55
CA THR A 132 10.14 7.42 36.24
C THR A 132 9.86 8.89 36.48
N GLU A 133 9.37 9.62 35.47
CA GLU A 133 8.97 11.02 35.60
C GLU A 133 7.87 11.22 36.63
N ILE A 134 6.82 10.39 36.60
CA ILE A 134 5.73 10.43 37.60
C ILE A 134 6.28 10.19 39.02
N ALA A 135 7.24 9.27 39.18
CA ALA A 135 7.87 9.01 40.47
C ALA A 135 8.70 10.22 40.93
N GLY A 136 9.45 10.85 40.02
CA GLY A 136 10.22 12.07 40.27
C GLY A 136 9.32 13.22 40.75
N VAL A 137 8.28 13.55 39.99
CA VAL A 137 7.30 14.59 40.35
C VAL A 137 6.64 14.31 41.71
N ARG A 138 6.31 13.05 42.01
CA ARG A 138 5.76 12.69 43.33
C ARG A 138 6.76 12.93 44.46
N SER A 139 8.05 12.69 44.24
CA SER A 139 9.10 12.98 45.21
C SER A 139 9.21 14.49 45.43
N GLU A 140 9.31 15.27 44.36
CA GLU A 140 9.41 16.74 44.43
C GLU A 140 8.21 17.35 45.18
N ILE A 141 6.99 16.87 44.92
CA ILE A 141 5.79 17.30 45.66
C ILE A 141 5.89 16.96 47.15
N ALA A 142 6.41 15.77 47.51
CA ALA A 142 6.57 15.37 48.90
C ALA A 142 7.63 16.22 49.63
N ASP A 143 8.72 16.53 48.93
CA ASP A 143 9.81 17.37 49.44
C ASP A 143 9.32 18.80 49.67
N LEU A 144 8.68 19.42 48.66
CA LEU A 144 8.07 20.75 48.78
C LEU A 144 7.03 20.82 49.91
N ARG A 145 6.21 19.78 50.08
CA ARG A 145 5.24 19.72 51.18
C ARG A 145 5.94 19.71 52.55
N THR A 146 7.08 19.05 52.65
CA THR A 146 7.87 18.98 53.89
C THR A 146 8.57 20.31 54.19
N GLU A 147 9.14 20.94 53.16
CA GLU A 147 9.75 22.26 53.23
C GLU A 147 8.74 23.30 53.71
N VAL A 148 7.59 23.45 53.01
CA VAL A 148 6.53 24.40 53.38
C VAL A 148 6.02 24.15 54.81
N LYS A 149 5.87 22.89 55.23
CA LYS A 149 5.44 22.57 56.60
C LYS A 149 6.47 23.04 57.64
N THR A 150 7.75 22.90 57.32
CA THR A 150 8.86 23.30 58.18
C THR A 150 8.96 24.82 58.27
N GLU A 151 8.88 25.53 57.14
CA GLU A 151 8.86 26.99 57.10
C GLU A 151 7.68 27.57 57.90
N ILE A 152 6.47 27.04 57.71
CA ILE A 152 5.29 27.48 58.48
C ILE A 152 5.49 27.26 59.99
N ALA A 153 6.12 26.15 60.38
CA ALA A 153 6.43 25.88 61.79
C ALA A 153 7.48 26.86 62.33
N GLY A 154 8.51 27.18 61.53
CA GLY A 154 9.53 28.18 61.83
C GLY A 154 8.93 29.57 62.05
N ILE A 155 8.17 30.09 61.07
CA ILE A 155 7.48 31.37 61.15
C ILE A 155 6.56 31.43 62.37
N ARG A 156 5.81 30.36 62.66
CA ARG A 156 4.94 30.30 63.85
C ARG A 156 5.75 30.41 65.16
N SER A 157 6.93 29.81 65.21
CA SER A 157 7.82 29.88 66.38
C SER A 157 8.42 31.28 66.54
N GLU A 158 8.87 31.89 65.44
CA GLU A 158 9.39 33.26 65.42
C GLU A 158 8.33 34.25 65.91
N VAL A 159 7.13 34.24 65.31
CA VAL A 159 6.01 35.11 65.72
C VAL A 159 5.65 34.91 67.20
N ARG A 160 5.67 33.67 67.70
CA ARG A 160 5.40 33.40 69.12
C ARG A 160 6.47 34.01 70.03
N THR A 161 7.74 33.97 69.59
CA THR A 161 8.88 34.53 70.32
C THR A 161 8.81 36.05 70.32
N GLU A 162 8.54 36.68 69.18
CA GLU A 162 8.35 38.13 69.06
C GLU A 162 7.20 38.64 69.93
N ILE A 163 6.04 37.97 69.92
CA ILE A 163 4.90 38.32 70.78
C ILE A 163 5.28 38.23 72.27
N ALA A 164 6.06 37.22 72.67
CA ALA A 164 6.53 37.08 74.04
C ALA A 164 7.52 38.20 74.42
N GLY A 165 8.41 38.57 73.51
CA GLY A 165 9.31 39.71 73.65
C GLY A 165 8.55 41.02 73.87
N VAL A 166 7.63 41.35 72.95
CA VAL A 166 6.78 42.55 73.05
C VAL A 166 5.97 42.57 74.36
N ARG A 167 5.44 41.44 74.82
CA ARG A 167 4.73 41.37 76.11
C ARG A 167 5.64 41.69 77.30
N THR A 168 6.89 41.26 77.24
CA THR A 168 7.90 41.54 78.27
C THR A 168 8.24 43.02 78.29
N GLU A 169 8.53 43.61 77.12
CA GLU A 169 8.79 45.05 76.98
C GLU A 169 7.61 45.90 77.50
N ILE A 170 6.36 45.51 77.19
CA ILE A 170 5.17 46.20 77.71
C ILE A 170 5.08 46.08 79.24
N ALA A 171 5.42 44.93 79.82
CA ALA A 171 5.40 44.74 81.27
C ALA A 171 6.45 45.62 81.96
N ASP A 172 7.66 45.70 81.40
CA ASP A 172 8.76 46.52 81.89
C ASP A 172 8.41 48.02 81.79
N LEU A 173 7.91 48.48 80.64
CA LEU A 173 7.41 49.84 80.45
C LEU A 173 6.31 50.20 81.47
N ARG A 174 5.35 49.30 81.72
CA ARG A 174 4.31 49.51 82.75
C ARG A 174 4.91 49.60 84.15
N SER A 175 5.95 48.84 84.45
CA SER A 175 6.67 48.91 85.74
C SER A 175 7.38 50.25 85.90
N GLU A 176 8.11 50.67 84.86
CA GLU A 176 8.84 51.94 84.83
C GLU A 176 7.88 53.13 85.00
N VAL A 177 6.78 53.17 84.23
CA VAL A 177 5.76 54.21 84.37
C VAL A 177 5.16 54.25 85.78
N ARG A 178 4.89 53.08 86.40
CA ARG A 178 4.42 53.03 87.80
C ARG A 178 5.44 53.59 88.78
N SER A 179 6.72 53.23 88.61
CA SER A 179 7.82 53.74 89.43
C SER A 179 7.93 55.26 89.33
N GLN A 180 7.92 55.79 88.10
CA GLN A 180 7.94 57.23 87.85
C GLN A 180 6.75 57.95 88.49
N VAL A 181 5.53 57.40 88.37
CA VAL A 181 4.33 57.96 89.01
C VAL A 181 4.45 57.97 90.54
N ILE A 182 5.00 56.91 91.15
CA ILE A 182 5.25 56.86 92.60
C ILE A 182 6.31 57.91 92.99
N GLY A 183 7.39 58.03 92.21
CA GLY A 183 8.43 59.05 92.39
C GLY A 183 7.84 60.46 92.40
N LEU A 184 7.07 60.81 91.37
CA LEU A 184 6.39 62.11 91.26
C LEU A 184 5.42 62.35 92.42
N LYS A 185 4.63 61.35 92.81
CA LYS A 185 3.73 61.45 93.98
C LYS A 185 4.50 61.74 95.27
N ASN A 186 5.61 61.05 95.49
CA ASN A 186 6.46 61.25 96.67
C ASN A 186 7.10 62.65 96.69
N GLU A 187 7.59 63.13 95.54
CA GLU A 187 8.11 64.49 95.42
C GLU A 187 7.03 65.53 95.68
N MET A 188 5.83 65.35 95.11
CA MET A 188 4.71 66.25 95.35
C MET A 188 4.30 66.28 96.82
N ILE A 189 4.30 65.13 97.53
CA ILE A 189 4.07 65.07 98.98
C ILE A 189 5.13 65.88 99.73
N LYS A 190 6.42 65.74 99.39
CA LYS A 190 7.50 66.53 100.01
C LYS A 190 7.28 68.03 99.80
N TRP A 191 6.94 68.45 98.58
CA TRP A 191 6.63 69.85 98.25
C TRP A 191 5.40 70.37 99.00
N MET A 192 4.31 69.61 99.05
CA MET A 192 3.08 69.98 99.78
C MET A 192 3.34 70.10 101.28
N ALA A 193 4.09 69.17 101.88
CA ALA A 193 4.47 69.24 103.28
C ALA A 193 5.31 70.49 103.56
N GLY A 194 6.33 70.77 102.72
CA GLY A 194 7.13 71.99 102.81
C GLY A 194 6.30 73.26 102.72
N LEU A 195 5.35 73.32 101.77
CA LEU A 195 4.45 74.45 101.59
C LEU A 195 3.48 74.61 102.78
N ALA A 196 2.93 73.52 103.32
CA ALA A 196 2.07 73.55 104.50
C ALA A 196 2.82 74.06 105.73
N PHE A 197 4.06 73.60 105.96
CA PHE A 197 4.91 74.14 107.04
C PHE A 197 5.18 75.64 106.85
N ALA A 198 5.47 76.08 105.62
CA ALA A 198 5.65 77.49 105.32
C ALA A 198 4.37 78.31 105.60
N GLN A 199 3.19 77.81 105.22
CA GLN A 199 1.90 78.45 105.50
C GLN A 199 1.61 78.57 107.00
N VAL A 200 1.84 77.50 107.77
CA VAL A 200 1.66 77.52 109.24
C VAL A 200 2.61 78.52 109.90
N ALA A 201 3.88 78.53 109.49
CA ALA A 201 4.85 79.51 109.99
C ALA A 201 4.43 80.95 109.68
N LEU A 202 3.89 81.20 108.48
CA LEU A 202 3.39 82.51 108.07
C LEU A 202 2.16 82.94 108.89
N MET A 203 1.19 82.05 109.13
CA MET A 203 0.02 82.31 109.98
C MET A 203 0.41 82.62 111.43
N LEU A 204 1.33 81.84 112.01
CA LEU A 204 1.86 82.11 113.36
C LEU A 204 2.58 83.46 113.42
N GLY A 205 3.38 83.79 112.41
CA GLY A 205 4.04 85.09 112.30
C GLY A 205 3.06 86.26 112.22
N ILE A 206 1.94 86.11 111.50
CA ILE A 206 0.86 87.11 111.46
C ILE A 206 0.17 87.22 112.84
N LEU A 207 -0.14 86.10 113.50
CA LEU A 207 -0.83 86.08 114.80
C LEU A 207 -0.01 86.79 115.89
N ILE A 208 1.31 86.58 115.91
CA ILE A 208 2.25 87.24 116.84
C ILE A 208 2.31 88.75 116.58
N LYS A 209 2.12 89.20 115.34
CA LYS A 209 2.15 90.63 114.98
C LYS A 209 0.84 91.37 115.29
N ILE A 210 -0.28 90.65 115.44
CA ILE A 210 -1.63 91.21 115.69
C ILE A 210 -2.02 91.12 117.18
N SER A 211 -1.34 90.31 118.00
CA SER A 211 -1.52 90.23 119.46
C SER A 211 -0.62 91.23 120.20
#